data_AF-D8LC80-F1
#
_entry.id   AF-D8LC80-F1
#
_cell.length_a   1.000
_cell.length_b   1.000
_cell.length_c   1.000
_cell.angle_alpha   90.00
_cell.angle_beta   90.00
_cell.angle_gamma   90.00
#
_symmetry.space_group_name_H-M   'P 1'
#
loop_
_entity.id
_entity.type
_entity.pdbx_description
1 polymer ?
#
loop_
_entity_poly.entity_id
_entity_poly.type
_entity_poly.pdbx_seq_one_letter_code
_entity_poly.pdbx_strand_id
1 'polypeptide(L)'
;MDDSGRLTHIWWQTREQGNFHKGNSVRDIYGTSPHLVRDLGSPAVDFTLHDLDGNRWNLGEVLAAGEGKPVVLIFGMWTCPAYQGLDVIEGSGNTWSYWDEHTLVEQYGDKAIFVHIYGPEPHPKPPDLNFDAGTFSPNFWSVHRQPVIYDVRVEKAKKIRSITHPDEVVLPDYLTGNPYSSLNQPVWCTYANGARPSVMVSSSGSVFYQQEWLSTEGLGNAIDGYWEQDGAGTWDDGEGVPPILNPRAQPGRKKPNARKASGPNRP
;
A
#
# COMPACT_ATOMS: atom_id res chain seq x y z
N MET A 1 19.91 -6.79 -5.38
CA MET A 1 20.25 -7.69 -4.25
C MET A 1 21.68 -8.13 -4.49
N ASP A 2 22.54 -8.04 -3.49
CA ASP A 2 23.82 -8.75 -3.57
C ASP A 2 23.62 -10.20 -3.12
N ASP A 3 24.67 -11.01 -3.29
CA ASP A 3 24.68 -12.44 -2.97
C ASP A 3 24.45 -12.74 -1.47
N SER A 4 24.27 -11.72 -0.61
CA SER A 4 23.94 -11.88 0.81
C SER A 4 22.44 -11.76 1.11
N GLY A 5 21.60 -11.55 0.09
CA GLY A 5 20.16 -11.29 0.29
C GLY A 5 19.87 -9.95 0.97
N ARG A 6 20.89 -9.10 1.18
CA ARG A 6 20.70 -7.72 1.62
C ARG A 6 20.32 -6.88 0.40
N LEU A 7 19.31 -6.05 0.58
CA LEU A 7 19.06 -4.93 -0.32
C LEU A 7 20.31 -4.06 -0.31
N THR A 8 21.08 -4.13 -1.39
CA THR A 8 22.11 -3.15 -1.74
C THR A 8 21.43 -1.79 -1.77
N HIS A 9 21.50 -1.10 -0.63
CA HIS A 9 21.09 0.26 -0.36
C HIS A 9 20.52 1.02 -1.57
N ILE A 10 19.22 0.87 -1.81
CA ILE A 10 18.51 1.85 -2.63
C ILE A 10 18.23 3.01 -1.68
N TRP A 11 19.22 3.89 -1.57
CA TRP A 11 19.09 5.13 -0.84
C TRP A 11 18.06 5.99 -1.60
N TRP A 12 16.83 6.02 -1.08
CA TRP A 12 15.83 6.98 -1.49
C TRP A 12 15.73 8.03 -0.37
N GLN A 13 16.28 9.21 -0.65
CA GLN A 13 16.29 10.39 0.24
C GLN A 13 17.25 10.30 1.44
N THR A 14 18.55 10.27 1.17
CA THR A 14 19.48 10.98 2.06
C THR A 14 19.37 12.49 1.80
N ARG A 15 19.79 13.33 2.76
CA ARG A 15 19.92 14.79 2.56
C ARG A 15 20.71 15.15 1.29
N GLU A 16 21.57 14.25 0.80
CA GLU A 16 22.46 14.44 -0.34
C GLU A 16 21.84 14.03 -1.69
N GLN A 17 20.85 13.13 -1.72
CA GLN A 17 20.30 12.62 -2.99
C GLN A 17 19.15 13.45 -3.58
N GLY A 18 18.74 14.52 -2.90
CA GLY A 18 17.71 15.42 -3.42
C GLY A 18 16.35 14.75 -3.58
N ASN A 19 15.47 15.51 -4.21
CA ASN A 19 14.08 15.18 -4.51
C ASN A 19 13.98 14.07 -5.58
N PHE A 20 12.81 13.44 -5.75
CA PHE A 20 12.63 12.43 -6.80
C PHE A 20 12.65 13.09 -8.18
N HIS A 21 13.71 12.95 -8.94
CA HIS A 21 13.86 13.53 -10.27
C HIS A 21 13.73 12.46 -11.37
N LYS A 22 13.52 12.92 -12.59
CA LYS A 22 13.68 12.07 -13.78
C LYS A 22 15.15 11.63 -13.85
N GLY A 23 15.42 10.33 -13.72
CA GLY A 23 16.77 9.76 -13.48
C GLY A 23 16.87 8.95 -12.19
N ASN A 24 16.01 9.24 -11.22
CA ASN A 24 15.85 8.52 -9.97
C ASN A 24 14.37 8.54 -9.56
N SER A 25 13.49 8.07 -10.41
CA SER A 25 12.10 7.77 -10.02
C SER A 25 11.84 6.27 -10.17
N VAL A 26 10.76 5.79 -9.57
CA VAL A 26 10.39 4.37 -9.69
C VAL A 26 10.23 4.01 -11.16
N ARG A 27 9.56 4.85 -11.96
CA ARG A 27 9.36 4.57 -13.38
C ARG A 27 10.62 4.58 -14.20
N ASP A 28 11.56 5.46 -13.87
CA ASP A 28 12.81 5.56 -14.60
C ASP A 28 13.72 4.35 -14.34
N ILE A 29 13.71 3.82 -13.12
CA ILE A 29 14.55 2.68 -12.73
C ILE A 29 13.88 1.33 -13.03
N TYR A 30 12.57 1.21 -12.82
CA TYR A 30 11.85 -0.09 -12.81
C TYR A 30 10.76 -0.21 -13.89
N GLY A 31 10.42 0.87 -14.62
CA GLY A 31 9.34 0.86 -15.61
C GLY A 31 7.97 1.25 -15.08
N THR A 32 6.89 1.04 -15.85
CA THR A 32 5.56 1.57 -15.50
C THR A 32 4.88 0.81 -14.37
N SER A 33 4.18 1.55 -13.48
CA SER A 33 3.43 1.09 -12.28
C SER A 33 4.26 0.96 -10.99
N PRO A 34 3.62 0.91 -9.79
CA PRO A 34 4.26 0.49 -8.56
C PRO A 34 5.06 -0.79 -8.77
N HIS A 35 6.35 -0.77 -8.41
CA HIS A 35 7.20 -1.93 -8.57
C HIS A 35 7.07 -2.87 -7.36
N LEU A 36 6.56 -4.08 -7.60
CA LEU A 36 6.57 -5.18 -6.63
C LEU A 36 7.97 -5.79 -6.58
N VAL A 37 8.54 -5.87 -5.38
CA VAL A 37 9.97 -6.19 -5.19
C VAL A 37 10.18 -7.65 -4.77
N ARG A 38 9.13 -8.33 -4.31
CA ARG A 38 9.19 -9.68 -3.75
C ARG A 38 8.40 -10.64 -4.64
N ASP A 39 8.84 -11.89 -4.70
CA ASP A 39 8.09 -12.95 -5.37
C ASP A 39 7.11 -13.60 -4.38
N LEU A 40 5.97 -14.07 -4.89
CA LEU A 40 5.06 -14.90 -4.10
C LEU A 40 5.76 -16.18 -3.66
N GLY A 41 5.45 -16.66 -2.46
CA GLY A 41 6.08 -17.83 -1.83
C GLY A 41 7.48 -17.56 -1.26
N SER A 42 8.15 -16.46 -1.64
CA SER A 42 9.46 -16.13 -1.09
C SER A 42 9.39 -15.76 0.40
N PRO A 43 10.45 -16.00 1.20
CA PRO A 43 10.50 -15.54 2.58
C PRO A 43 10.26 -14.03 2.68
N ALA A 44 9.42 -13.58 3.60
CA ALA A 44 9.27 -12.16 3.90
C ALA A 44 10.56 -11.63 4.56
N VAL A 45 10.91 -10.38 4.28
CA VAL A 45 12.06 -9.73 4.92
C VAL A 45 11.61 -9.15 6.25
N ASP A 46 12.05 -9.74 7.35
CA ASP A 46 11.71 -9.21 8.66
C ASP A 46 12.16 -7.75 8.83
N PHE A 47 11.33 -6.95 9.50
CA PHE A 47 11.59 -5.53 9.73
C PHE A 47 11.14 -5.10 11.12
N THR A 48 11.71 -3.99 11.58
CA THR A 48 11.29 -3.32 12.82
C THR A 48 10.98 -1.86 12.52
N LEU A 49 9.78 -1.43 12.84
CA LEU A 49 9.36 -0.02 12.88
C LEU A 49 8.89 0.34 14.30
N HIS A 50 8.50 1.60 14.51
CA HIS A 50 7.81 2.04 15.72
C HIS A 50 6.49 2.69 15.33
N ASP A 51 5.45 2.46 16.13
CA ASP A 51 4.14 3.09 15.94
C ASP A 51 4.17 4.58 16.33
N LEU A 52 3.00 5.23 16.29
CA LEU A 52 2.87 6.66 16.59
C LEU A 52 3.07 7.02 18.08
N ASP A 53 3.04 6.02 18.96
CA ASP A 53 3.31 6.16 20.40
C ASP A 53 4.76 5.78 20.75
N GLY A 54 5.55 5.37 19.75
CA GLY A 54 6.94 4.95 19.91
C GLY A 54 7.09 3.51 20.39
N ASN A 55 6.05 2.68 20.34
CA ASN A 55 6.18 1.27 20.64
C ASN A 55 6.85 0.54 19.48
N ARG A 56 7.78 -0.35 19.80
CA ARG A 56 8.46 -1.19 18.80
C ARG A 56 7.47 -2.18 18.20
N TRP A 57 7.48 -2.30 16.88
CA TRP A 57 6.70 -3.28 16.12
C TRP A 57 7.63 -4.06 15.20
N ASN A 58 7.61 -5.39 15.27
CA ASN A 58 8.43 -6.28 14.45
C ASN A 58 7.58 -7.35 13.77
N LEU A 59 7.79 -7.56 12.47
CA LEU A 59 6.95 -8.47 11.67
C LEU A 59 7.04 -9.91 12.19
N GLY A 60 8.25 -10.44 12.37
CA GLY A 60 8.45 -11.82 12.83
C GLY A 60 7.83 -12.11 14.19
N GLU A 61 7.99 -11.20 15.15
CA GLU A 61 7.38 -11.31 16.48
C GLU A 61 5.84 -11.26 16.42
N VAL A 62 5.28 -10.38 15.59
CA VAL A 62 3.83 -10.27 15.43
C VAL A 62 3.24 -11.50 14.76
N LEU A 63 3.89 -12.05 13.73
CA LEU A 63 3.47 -13.31 13.10
C LEU A 63 3.52 -14.47 14.09
N ALA A 64 4.58 -14.56 14.89
CA ALA A 64 4.73 -15.61 15.90
C ALA A 64 3.67 -15.52 17.01
N ALA A 65 3.26 -14.31 17.39
CA ALA A 65 2.22 -14.08 18.39
C ALA A 65 0.78 -14.11 17.80
N GLY A 66 0.64 -13.99 16.49
CA GLY A 66 -0.63 -13.78 15.79
C GLY A 66 -1.55 -14.99 15.64
N GLU A 67 -1.27 -16.10 16.34
CA GLU A 67 -2.11 -17.32 16.37
C GLU A 67 -2.47 -17.85 14.96
N GLY A 68 -1.52 -17.80 14.02
CA GLY A 68 -1.73 -18.28 12.65
C GLY A 68 -2.37 -17.25 11.71
N LYS A 69 -2.70 -16.04 12.18
CA LYS A 69 -3.16 -14.95 11.32
C LYS A 69 -2.03 -14.42 10.42
N PRO A 70 -2.31 -14.14 9.14
CA PRO A 70 -1.38 -13.44 8.29
C PRO A 70 -1.33 -11.94 8.67
N VAL A 71 -0.25 -11.27 8.28
CA VAL A 71 -0.12 -9.81 8.39
C VAL A 71 -0.33 -9.18 7.02
N VAL A 72 -1.25 -8.22 6.93
CA VAL A 72 -1.54 -7.44 5.72
C VAL A 72 -0.91 -6.06 5.86
N LEU A 73 0.09 -5.79 5.03
CA LEU A 73 0.71 -4.48 4.88
C LEU A 73 -0.02 -3.70 3.79
N ILE A 74 -0.63 -2.57 4.15
CA ILE A 74 -1.29 -1.67 3.21
C ILE A 74 -0.51 -0.36 3.19
N PHE A 75 -0.02 0.04 2.02
CA PHE A 75 0.63 1.33 1.89
C PHE A 75 -0.41 2.40 1.60
N GLY A 76 -0.27 3.56 2.24
CA GLY A 76 -1.12 4.72 1.97
C GLY A 76 -0.48 6.00 2.45
N MET A 77 -0.72 7.08 1.71
CA MET A 77 -0.13 8.39 2.01
C MET A 77 -1.14 9.50 1.84
N TRP A 78 -0.95 10.55 2.61
CA TRP A 78 -1.91 11.65 2.77
C TRP A 78 -2.20 12.39 1.46
N THR A 79 -1.22 12.55 0.58
CA THR A 79 -1.41 13.26 -0.69
C THR A 79 -1.92 12.38 -1.83
N CYS A 80 -2.18 11.08 -1.60
CA CYS A 80 -2.67 10.16 -2.62
C CYS A 80 -4.18 10.38 -2.88
N PRO A 81 -4.62 10.76 -4.10
CA PRO A 81 -6.04 10.93 -4.40
C PRO A 81 -6.85 9.65 -4.22
N ALA A 82 -6.30 8.51 -4.63
CA ALA A 82 -6.94 7.20 -4.48
C ALA A 82 -7.20 6.88 -3.01
N TYR A 83 -6.19 7.06 -2.15
CA TYR A 83 -6.36 6.91 -0.70
C TYR A 83 -7.46 7.83 -0.16
N GLN A 84 -7.49 9.07 -0.61
CA GLN A 84 -8.46 10.08 -0.18
C GLN A 84 -9.87 9.88 -0.79
N GLY A 85 -10.09 8.83 -1.58
CA GLY A 85 -11.39 8.52 -2.18
C GLY A 85 -11.73 9.35 -3.43
N LEU A 86 -10.77 10.05 -4.03
CA LEU A 86 -10.97 10.53 -5.39
C LEU A 86 -10.74 9.39 -6.37
N ASP A 87 -11.75 9.20 -7.22
CA ASP A 87 -11.67 8.24 -8.30
C ASP A 87 -10.56 8.64 -9.26
N VAL A 88 -9.47 7.89 -9.25
CA VAL A 88 -8.32 8.11 -10.14
C VAL A 88 -8.52 7.47 -11.50
N ILE A 89 -9.54 6.61 -11.65
CA ILE A 89 -9.94 5.99 -12.92
C ILE A 89 -11.47 6.03 -13.01
N GLU A 90 -12.00 7.00 -13.75
CA GLU A 90 -13.45 7.19 -13.87
C GLU A 90 -14.20 5.91 -14.26
N GLY A 91 -15.16 5.51 -13.43
CA GLY A 91 -16.09 4.40 -13.71
C GLY A 91 -15.55 3.01 -13.37
N SER A 92 -14.40 2.92 -12.72
CA SER A 92 -13.83 1.64 -12.26
C SER A 92 -14.53 1.05 -11.03
N GLY A 93 -15.27 1.87 -10.26
CA GLY A 93 -15.87 1.43 -8.99
C GLY A 93 -14.81 1.16 -7.92
N ASN A 94 -13.71 1.93 -7.93
CA ASN A 94 -12.52 1.70 -7.13
C ASN A 94 -12.79 1.54 -5.64
N THR A 95 -12.27 0.46 -5.07
CA THR A 95 -12.26 0.16 -3.63
C THR A 95 -10.87 0.40 -3.02
N TRP A 96 -10.35 1.61 -3.21
CA TRP A 96 -8.94 1.96 -2.97
C TRP A 96 -8.75 3.07 -1.95
N SER A 97 -9.82 3.54 -1.33
CA SER A 97 -9.79 4.64 -0.38
C SER A 97 -9.49 4.16 1.05
N TYR A 98 -9.24 5.10 1.94
CA TYR A 98 -9.17 4.83 3.38
C TYR A 98 -10.48 4.21 3.89
N TRP A 99 -11.61 4.48 3.24
CA TRP A 99 -12.91 3.98 3.67
C TRP A 99 -13.16 2.54 3.23
N ASP A 100 -12.66 2.18 2.05
CA ASP A 100 -12.65 0.78 1.60
C ASP A 100 -11.71 -0.06 2.46
N GLU A 101 -10.53 0.47 2.78
CA GLU A 101 -9.57 -0.13 3.70
C GLU A 101 -10.18 -0.33 5.09
N HIS A 102 -10.87 0.68 5.62
CA HIS A 102 -11.58 0.56 6.89
C HIS A 102 -12.63 -0.56 6.87
N THR A 103 -13.41 -0.65 5.80
CA THR A 103 -14.43 -1.70 5.63
C THR A 103 -13.79 -3.08 5.55
N LEU A 104 -12.62 -3.19 4.91
CA LEU A 104 -11.85 -4.43 4.86
C LEU A 104 -11.40 -4.88 6.25
N VAL A 105 -10.95 -3.94 7.10
CA VAL A 105 -10.57 -4.23 8.49
C VAL A 105 -11.77 -4.66 9.33
N GLU A 106 -12.93 -4.00 9.17
CA GLU A 106 -14.18 -4.42 9.85
C GLU A 106 -14.58 -5.85 9.49
N GLN A 107 -14.39 -6.23 8.22
CA GLN A 107 -14.80 -7.55 7.72
C GLN A 107 -13.80 -8.66 8.06
N TYR A 108 -12.50 -8.36 8.12
CA TYR A 108 -11.43 -9.39 8.19
C TYR A 108 -10.47 -9.21 9.38
N GLY A 109 -10.67 -8.25 10.28
CA GLY A 109 -9.77 -8.01 11.42
C GLY A 109 -9.68 -9.18 12.42
N ASP A 110 -10.68 -10.07 12.43
CA ASP A 110 -10.63 -11.32 13.17
C ASP A 110 -9.77 -12.40 12.48
N LYS A 111 -9.59 -12.31 11.15
CA LYS A 111 -8.87 -13.26 10.29
C LYS A 111 -7.45 -12.83 9.92
N ALA A 112 -7.12 -11.55 10.01
CA ALA A 112 -5.81 -11.02 9.62
C ALA A 112 -5.40 -9.83 10.49
N ILE A 113 -4.10 -9.59 10.59
CA ILE A 113 -3.54 -8.43 11.30
C ILE A 113 -3.25 -7.35 10.26
N PHE A 114 -3.93 -6.21 10.36
CA PHE A 114 -3.79 -5.10 9.41
C PHE A 114 -2.78 -4.06 9.89
N VAL A 115 -1.94 -3.62 8.96
CA VAL A 115 -0.89 -2.65 9.21
C VAL A 115 -0.83 -1.64 8.07
N HIS A 116 -1.08 -0.37 8.39
CA HIS A 116 -0.94 0.74 7.49
C HIS A 116 0.51 1.26 7.50
N ILE A 117 1.20 1.18 6.37
CA ILE A 117 2.57 1.69 6.20
C ILE A 117 2.53 3.09 5.57
N TYR A 118 3.02 4.08 6.30
CA TYR A 118 3.08 5.47 5.84
C TYR A 118 4.46 5.84 5.27
N GLY A 119 4.53 6.05 3.95
CA GLY A 119 5.76 6.24 3.17
C GLY A 119 5.93 7.63 2.51
N PRO A 120 6.59 7.72 1.33
CA PRO A 120 6.70 8.94 0.52
C PRO A 120 5.36 9.49 0.03
N GLU A 121 5.23 10.82 -0.01
CA GLU A 121 4.05 11.46 -0.60
C GLU A 121 4.06 11.32 -2.12
N PRO A 122 3.02 10.75 -2.74
CA PRO A 122 2.95 10.66 -4.20
C PRO A 122 2.68 12.00 -4.86
N HIS A 123 2.01 12.96 -4.20
CA HIS A 123 1.69 14.24 -4.83
C HIS A 123 2.06 15.42 -3.94
N PRO A 124 3.37 15.63 -3.70
CA PRO A 124 3.81 16.68 -2.82
C PRO A 124 3.73 18.06 -3.50
N LYS A 125 3.79 19.11 -2.70
CA LYS A 125 3.82 20.52 -3.13
C LYS A 125 5.15 20.86 -3.82
N PRO A 126 5.16 21.63 -4.93
CA PRO A 126 6.40 22.09 -5.57
C PRO A 126 7.35 22.84 -4.60
N PRO A 127 8.68 22.76 -4.80
CA PRO A 127 9.39 22.02 -5.85
C PRO A 127 9.46 20.49 -5.67
N ASP A 128 8.80 19.88 -4.67
CA ASP A 128 8.88 18.43 -4.48
C ASP A 128 8.17 17.70 -5.63
N LEU A 129 8.65 16.50 -5.96
CA LEU A 129 8.22 15.74 -7.12
C LEU A 129 7.67 14.38 -6.69
N ASN A 130 6.78 13.84 -7.51
CA ASN A 130 6.19 12.52 -7.34
C ASN A 130 7.30 11.45 -7.46
N PHE A 131 7.35 10.51 -6.51
CA PHE A 131 8.38 9.46 -6.50
C PHE A 131 8.27 8.45 -7.64
N ASP A 132 7.07 8.25 -8.16
CA ASP A 132 6.77 7.30 -9.22
C ASP A 132 7.28 7.84 -10.57
N ALA A 133 6.94 9.07 -10.93
CA ALA A 133 7.26 9.68 -12.21
C ALA A 133 8.50 10.59 -12.21
N GLY A 134 8.96 11.07 -11.05
CA GLY A 134 10.03 12.07 -10.97
C GLY A 134 9.62 13.44 -11.53
N THR A 135 8.31 13.73 -11.58
CA THR A 135 7.72 14.95 -12.10
C THR A 135 6.67 15.50 -11.12
N PHE A 136 6.31 16.77 -11.25
CA PHE A 136 5.22 17.33 -10.46
C PHE A 136 3.88 16.87 -11.05
N SER A 137 3.03 16.25 -10.22
CA SER A 137 1.69 15.82 -10.59
C SER A 137 0.69 16.49 -9.63
N PRO A 138 0.09 17.63 -10.02
CA PRO A 138 -0.77 18.41 -9.13
C PRO A 138 -2.06 17.68 -8.79
N ASN A 139 -2.48 17.78 -7.53
CA ASN A 139 -3.82 17.46 -7.07
C ASN A 139 -4.26 18.38 -5.93
N PHE A 140 -5.46 18.15 -5.38
CA PHE A 140 -6.02 18.93 -4.27
C PHE A 140 -5.15 18.93 -3.00
N TRP A 141 -4.47 17.81 -2.72
CA TRP A 141 -3.58 17.63 -1.57
C TRP A 141 -2.12 18.03 -1.83
N SER A 142 -1.76 18.47 -3.05
CA SER A 142 -0.45 19.02 -3.42
C SER A 142 -0.14 20.39 -2.79
N VAL A 143 -0.70 20.64 -1.61
CA VAL A 143 -0.40 21.73 -0.70
C VAL A 143 0.58 21.30 0.41
N HIS A 144 0.85 20.00 0.54
CA HIS A 144 1.75 19.43 1.53
C HIS A 144 3.09 19.02 0.91
N ARG A 145 4.20 19.35 1.59
CA ARG A 145 5.56 18.99 1.18
C ARG A 145 5.85 17.50 1.41
N GLN A 146 6.87 16.99 0.71
CA GLN A 146 7.48 15.71 0.99
C GLN A 146 8.17 15.76 2.37
N PRO A 147 7.96 14.77 3.25
CA PRO A 147 8.74 14.65 4.49
C PRO A 147 10.21 14.40 4.17
N VAL A 148 11.10 15.23 4.71
CA VAL A 148 12.57 15.07 4.60
C VAL A 148 13.24 14.74 5.94
N ILE A 149 12.47 14.72 7.03
CA ILE A 149 12.87 14.20 8.34
C ILE A 149 11.74 13.36 8.95
N TYR A 150 12.09 12.43 9.85
CA TYR A 150 11.15 11.49 10.44
C TYR A 150 10.00 12.15 11.21
N ASP A 151 10.27 13.17 12.02
CA ASP A 151 9.23 13.85 12.81
C ASP A 151 8.11 14.40 11.91
N VAL A 152 8.45 14.98 10.75
CA VAL A 152 7.47 15.48 9.78
C VAL A 152 6.64 14.34 9.18
N ARG A 153 7.24 13.15 8.98
CA ARG A 153 6.52 11.96 8.53
C ARG A 153 5.54 11.48 9.60
N VAL A 154 5.96 11.42 10.86
CA VAL A 154 5.10 11.06 12.00
C VAL A 154 3.91 12.00 12.09
N GLU A 155 4.10 13.32 11.97
CA GLU A 155 3.00 14.29 12.00
C GLU A 155 1.95 14.09 10.91
N LYS A 156 2.34 13.59 9.73
CA LYS A 156 1.38 13.25 8.68
C LYS A 156 0.76 11.88 8.89
N ALA A 157 1.51 10.89 9.39
CA ALA A 157 0.97 9.58 9.76
C ALA A 157 -0.09 9.70 10.87
N LYS A 158 0.03 10.68 11.79
CA LYS A 158 -1.03 11.02 12.75
C LYS A 158 -2.33 11.47 12.10
N LYS A 159 -2.28 12.15 10.95
CA LYS A 159 -3.50 12.52 10.19
C LYS A 159 -4.18 11.28 9.61
N ILE A 160 -3.39 10.36 9.07
CA ILE A 160 -3.87 9.07 8.56
C ILE A 160 -4.52 8.24 9.66
N ARG A 161 -3.90 8.18 10.85
CA ARG A 161 -4.46 7.50 12.02
C ARG A 161 -5.87 7.97 12.37
N SER A 162 -6.19 9.25 12.15
CA SER A 162 -7.53 9.79 12.45
C SER A 162 -8.64 9.36 11.48
N ILE A 163 -8.29 8.76 10.34
CA ILE A 163 -9.25 8.33 9.29
C ILE A 163 -9.13 6.85 8.93
N THR A 164 -8.12 6.16 9.45
CA THR A 164 -7.90 4.71 9.30
C THR A 164 -8.64 3.96 10.42
N HIS A 165 -8.94 2.67 10.24
CA HIS A 165 -9.62 1.87 11.26
C HIS A 165 -8.82 1.86 12.58
N PRO A 166 -9.47 1.96 13.76
CA PRO A 166 -8.77 1.97 15.06
C PRO A 166 -7.96 0.69 15.35
N ASP A 167 -8.44 -0.46 14.87
CA ASP A 167 -7.76 -1.77 15.06
C ASP A 167 -6.57 -2.01 14.11
N GLU A 168 -6.38 -1.14 13.10
CA GLU A 168 -5.23 -1.23 12.21
C GLU A 168 -4.01 -0.54 12.84
N VAL A 169 -2.81 -1.12 12.73
CA VAL A 169 -1.60 -0.46 13.25
C VAL A 169 -1.04 0.51 12.19
N VAL A 170 -0.83 1.77 12.55
CA VAL A 170 -0.19 2.75 11.66
C VAL A 170 1.30 2.85 11.98
N LEU A 171 2.15 2.48 11.02
CA LEU A 171 3.61 2.53 11.14
C LEU A 171 4.20 3.53 10.14
N PRO A 172 4.77 4.66 10.62
CA PRO A 172 5.58 5.53 9.76
C PRO A 172 6.90 4.84 9.40
N ASP A 173 7.15 4.67 8.10
CA ASP A 173 8.42 4.11 7.63
C ASP A 173 9.58 5.06 7.98
N TYR A 174 10.77 4.54 8.25
CA TYR A 174 11.85 5.37 8.77
C TYR A 174 12.34 6.41 7.76
N LEU A 175 12.84 7.52 8.30
CA LEU A 175 13.47 8.57 7.53
C LEU A 175 14.59 9.21 8.35
N THR A 176 15.33 10.12 7.74
CA THR A 176 16.49 10.76 8.35
C THR A 176 16.07 11.47 9.64
N GLY A 177 16.87 11.31 10.69
CA GLY A 177 16.59 11.88 12.01
C GLY A 177 15.65 11.05 12.89
N ASN A 178 15.19 9.87 12.46
CA ASN A 178 14.50 8.95 13.39
C ASN A 178 15.48 8.49 14.50
N PRO A 179 15.02 8.29 15.75
CA PRO A 179 15.89 7.94 16.86
C PRO A 179 16.23 6.45 16.96
N TYR A 180 15.67 5.60 16.09
CA TYR A 180 15.69 4.15 16.24
C TYR A 180 16.64 3.44 15.28
N SER A 181 16.93 4.03 14.12
CA SER A 181 17.69 3.43 13.03
C SER A 181 18.30 4.49 12.12
N SER A 182 19.39 4.16 11.42
CA SER A 182 19.94 5.02 10.36
C SER A 182 19.34 4.74 8.98
N LEU A 183 18.41 3.78 8.87
CA LEU A 183 17.79 3.41 7.61
C LEU A 183 16.78 4.47 7.15
N ASN A 184 16.67 4.65 5.83
CA ASN A 184 15.66 5.48 5.19
C ASN A 184 14.76 4.58 4.34
N GLN A 185 13.47 4.61 4.67
CA GLN A 185 12.40 3.92 3.96
C GLN A 185 12.59 2.40 3.84
N PRO A 186 13.06 1.70 4.90
CA PRO A 186 13.40 0.29 4.80
C PRO A 186 12.22 -0.58 4.36
N VAL A 187 10.98 -0.27 4.76
CA VAL A 187 9.84 -1.12 4.44
C VAL A 187 9.33 -0.85 3.02
N TRP A 188 9.19 0.43 2.65
CA TRP A 188 8.77 0.83 1.30
C TRP A 188 9.72 0.29 0.24
N CYS A 189 11.05 0.43 0.43
CA CYS A 189 12.04 -0.08 -0.52
C CYS A 189 12.08 -1.62 -0.63
N THR A 190 11.56 -2.32 0.38
CA THR A 190 11.64 -3.79 0.48
C THR A 190 10.42 -4.48 -0.10
N TYR A 191 9.23 -3.94 0.17
CA TYR A 191 7.99 -4.63 -0.14
C TYR A 191 7.33 -4.11 -1.41
N ALA A 192 7.31 -2.79 -1.62
CA ALA A 192 6.78 -2.22 -2.85
C ALA A 192 7.10 -0.73 -2.99
N ASN A 193 7.59 -0.34 -4.18
CA ASN A 193 7.84 1.05 -4.52
C ASN A 193 6.58 1.71 -5.11
N GLY A 194 5.55 1.91 -4.28
CA GLY A 194 4.23 2.38 -4.74
C GLY A 194 3.50 3.28 -3.76
N ALA A 195 2.41 3.90 -4.22
CA ALA A 195 1.57 4.78 -3.41
C ALA A 195 0.46 4.04 -2.65
N ARG A 196 -0.11 3.00 -3.25
CA ARG A 196 -1.15 2.15 -2.67
C ARG A 196 -0.94 0.64 -2.88
N PRO A 197 0.28 0.09 -2.94
CA PRO A 197 0.42 -1.37 -3.00
C PRO A 197 -0.04 -2.00 -1.68
N SER A 198 -0.32 -3.29 -1.71
CA SER A 198 -0.50 -4.08 -0.50
C SER A 198 0.20 -5.42 -0.61
N VAL A 199 0.68 -5.93 0.51
CA VAL A 199 1.36 -7.23 0.62
C VAL A 199 0.78 -7.98 1.80
N MET A 200 0.43 -9.25 1.62
CA MET A 200 0.07 -10.16 2.70
C MET A 200 1.20 -11.14 2.96
N VAL A 201 1.65 -11.21 4.21
CA VAL A 201 2.64 -12.16 4.70
C VAL A 201 1.92 -13.25 5.49
N SER A 202 2.12 -14.50 5.11
CA SER A 202 1.57 -15.67 5.82
C SER A 202 2.10 -15.76 7.24
N SER A 203 1.40 -16.50 8.11
CA SER A 203 1.88 -16.78 9.48
C SER A 203 3.23 -17.50 9.53
N SER A 204 3.59 -18.23 8.48
CA SER A 204 4.90 -18.89 8.34
C SER A 204 6.02 -17.96 7.88
N GLY A 205 5.70 -16.69 7.59
CA GLY A 205 6.68 -15.67 7.21
C GLY A 205 7.03 -15.68 5.72
N SER A 206 6.15 -16.15 4.84
CA SER A 206 6.31 -16.04 3.38
C SER A 206 5.38 -14.99 2.78
N VAL A 207 5.78 -14.37 1.66
CA VAL A 207 4.90 -13.47 0.90
C VAL A 207 3.80 -14.31 0.25
N PHE A 208 2.56 -14.14 0.70
CA PHE A 208 1.43 -14.95 0.26
C PHE A 208 0.65 -14.27 -0.88
N TYR A 209 0.49 -12.96 -0.79
CA TYR A 209 -0.23 -12.18 -1.80
C TYR A 209 0.39 -10.79 -1.91
N GLN A 210 0.33 -10.19 -3.10
CA GLN A 210 0.69 -8.79 -3.31
C GLN A 210 -0.06 -8.21 -4.50
N GLN A 211 -0.25 -6.91 -4.50
CA GLN A 211 -0.83 -6.16 -5.61
C GLN A 211 -0.23 -4.76 -5.70
N GLU A 212 -0.10 -4.27 -6.93
CA GLU A 212 0.49 -2.96 -7.24
C GLU A 212 -0.38 -1.79 -6.75
N TRP A 213 -1.69 -1.95 -6.90
CA TRP A 213 -2.71 -1.03 -6.43
C TRP A 213 -3.67 -1.77 -5.53
N LEU A 214 -4.02 -1.16 -4.39
CA LEU A 214 -4.98 -1.70 -3.46
C LEU A 214 -6.25 -2.05 -4.24
N SER A 215 -6.77 -3.24 -4.00
CA SER A 215 -8.12 -3.69 -4.28
C SER A 215 -8.57 -4.45 -3.05
N THR A 216 -9.59 -3.95 -2.35
CA THR A 216 -10.08 -4.63 -1.15
C THR A 216 -10.77 -5.95 -1.48
N GLU A 217 -11.38 -6.07 -2.67
CA GLU A 217 -11.90 -7.34 -3.18
C GLU A 217 -10.77 -8.35 -3.38
N GLY A 218 -9.66 -7.93 -4.01
CA GLY A 218 -8.48 -8.78 -4.21
C GLY A 218 -7.88 -9.26 -2.89
N LEU A 219 -7.72 -8.36 -1.91
CA LEU A 219 -7.23 -8.72 -0.57
C LEU A 219 -8.21 -9.62 0.20
N GLY A 220 -9.51 -9.32 0.17
CA GLY A 220 -10.53 -10.13 0.85
C GLY A 220 -10.52 -11.56 0.35
N ASN A 221 -10.50 -11.74 -0.98
CA ASN A 221 -10.38 -13.06 -1.61
C ASN A 221 -9.07 -13.78 -1.22
N ALA A 222 -7.96 -13.05 -1.13
CA ALA A 222 -6.69 -13.62 -0.68
C ALA A 222 -6.74 -14.07 0.79
N ILE A 223 -7.40 -13.32 1.66
CA ILE A 223 -7.57 -13.69 3.07
C ILE A 223 -8.48 -14.92 3.20
N ASP A 224 -9.60 -14.97 2.47
CA ASP A 224 -10.46 -16.16 2.49
C ASP A 224 -9.72 -17.39 1.95
N GLY A 225 -9.00 -17.25 0.83
CA GLY A 225 -8.19 -18.32 0.27
C GLY A 225 -7.06 -18.80 1.19
N TYR A 226 -6.48 -17.92 2.02
CA TYR A 226 -5.51 -18.30 3.04
C TYR A 226 -6.09 -19.26 4.08
N TRP A 227 -7.31 -18.99 4.53
CA TRP A 227 -7.99 -19.82 5.53
C TRP A 227 -8.61 -21.09 4.95
N GLU A 228 -8.96 -21.12 3.67
CA GLU A 228 -9.39 -22.34 2.97
C GLU A 228 -8.25 -23.36 2.75
N GLN A 229 -7.00 -22.89 2.68
CA GLN A 229 -5.81 -23.72 2.48
C GLN A 229 -5.10 -24.13 3.79
N ASP A 230 -5.79 -24.08 4.94
CA ASP A 230 -5.24 -24.33 6.29
C ASP A 230 -3.99 -23.48 6.62
N GLY A 231 -3.86 -22.28 6.06
CA GLY A 231 -2.87 -21.27 6.49
C GLY A 231 -1.39 -21.56 6.19
N ALA A 232 -1.07 -22.60 5.41
CA ALA A 232 0.32 -23.01 5.14
C ALA A 232 0.64 -23.28 3.65
N GLY A 233 -0.34 -23.18 2.75
CA GLY A 233 -0.14 -23.43 1.32
C GLY A 233 0.64 -22.31 0.63
N THR A 234 1.67 -22.67 -0.12
CA THR A 234 2.23 -21.80 -1.17
C THR A 234 1.22 -21.72 -2.30
N TRP A 235 0.82 -20.52 -2.72
CA TRP A 235 0.07 -20.36 -3.98
C TRP A 235 0.97 -20.81 -5.13
N ASP A 236 0.56 -21.88 -5.81
CA ASP A 236 1.15 -22.30 -7.07
C ASP A 236 0.73 -21.29 -8.14
N ASP A 237 1.70 -20.65 -8.77
CA ASP A 237 1.49 -19.64 -9.83
C ASP A 237 0.93 -20.24 -11.13
N GLY A 238 0.78 -21.58 -11.18
CA GLY A 238 0.41 -22.35 -12.36
C GLY A 238 -1.09 -22.45 -12.71
N GLU A 239 -2.02 -22.47 -11.74
CA GLU A 239 -3.46 -22.72 -12.07
C GLU A 239 -4.49 -21.88 -11.29
N GLY A 240 -4.04 -20.91 -10.48
CA GLY A 240 -4.91 -20.32 -9.46
C GLY A 240 -4.86 -18.82 -9.30
N VAL A 241 -4.26 -18.04 -10.20
CA VAL A 241 -4.46 -16.58 -10.14
C VAL A 241 -5.96 -16.34 -10.33
N PRO A 242 -6.75 -15.90 -9.33
CA PRO A 242 -8.07 -15.35 -9.64
C PRO A 242 -7.77 -14.28 -10.65
N PRO A 243 -8.36 -14.36 -11.87
CA PRO A 243 -7.88 -13.62 -13.02
C PRO A 243 -7.64 -12.20 -12.53
N ILE A 244 -6.38 -11.74 -12.63
CA ILE A 244 -6.11 -10.31 -12.60
C ILE A 244 -7.16 -9.78 -13.54
N LEU A 245 -8.17 -9.09 -12.98
CA LEU A 245 -9.21 -8.45 -13.75
C LEU A 245 -8.43 -7.45 -14.57
N ASN A 246 -8.01 -7.88 -15.75
CA ASN A 246 -7.46 -7.03 -16.76
C ASN A 246 -8.57 -5.99 -16.94
N PRO A 247 -8.35 -4.71 -16.56
CA PRO A 247 -9.42 -3.72 -16.62
C PRO A 247 -9.94 -3.51 -18.05
N ARG A 248 -9.29 -4.12 -19.07
CA ARG A 248 -9.75 -4.17 -20.46
C ARG A 248 -10.64 -5.35 -20.83
N ALA A 249 -10.94 -6.28 -19.93
CA ALA A 249 -11.75 -7.46 -20.23
C ALA A 249 -12.92 -7.63 -19.24
N GLN A 250 -13.82 -6.65 -19.19
CA GLN A 250 -15.19 -6.93 -18.71
C GLN A 250 -16.06 -7.32 -19.92
N PRO A 251 -16.66 -8.53 -19.94
CA PRO A 251 -17.74 -8.82 -20.86
C PRO A 251 -18.95 -7.95 -20.49
N GLY A 252 -19.48 -7.24 -21.49
CA GLY A 252 -20.50 -6.20 -21.38
C GLY A 252 -21.48 -6.33 -20.21
N ARG A 253 -21.30 -5.45 -19.20
CA ARG A 253 -22.38 -5.06 -18.31
C ARG A 253 -23.51 -4.50 -19.19
N LYS A 254 -24.61 -5.24 -19.28
CA LYS A 254 -25.86 -4.73 -19.87
C LYS A 254 -26.21 -3.44 -19.12
N LYS A 255 -26.26 -2.33 -19.87
CA LYS A 255 -26.80 -1.06 -19.38
C LYS A 255 -28.15 -1.33 -18.70
N PRO A 256 -28.40 -0.85 -17.48
CA PRO A 256 -29.75 -0.87 -16.95
C PRO A 256 -30.64 -0.07 -17.90
N ASN A 257 -31.74 -0.69 -18.33
CA ASN A 257 -32.75 -0.04 -19.17
C ASN A 257 -33.13 1.30 -18.55
N ALA A 258 -32.90 2.37 -19.29
CA ALA A 258 -33.44 3.69 -18.96
C ALA A 258 -34.97 3.56 -18.88
N ARG A 259 -35.51 3.56 -17.65
CA ARG A 259 -36.92 3.83 -17.44
C ARG A 259 -37.17 5.26 -17.91
N LYS A 260 -37.92 5.41 -19.00
CA LYS A 260 -38.51 6.68 -19.41
C LYS A 260 -39.32 7.22 -18.23
N ALA A 261 -38.86 8.31 -17.63
CA ALA A 261 -39.68 9.12 -16.75
C ALA A 261 -40.75 9.80 -17.62
N SER A 262 -41.97 9.30 -17.58
CA SER A 262 -43.15 10.04 -18.03
C SER A 262 -43.34 11.23 -17.07
N GLY A 263 -43.08 12.44 -17.56
CA GLY A 263 -43.35 13.66 -16.81
C GLY A 263 -44.85 13.84 -16.53
N PRO A 264 -45.23 14.52 -15.44
CA PRO A 264 -46.63 14.83 -15.19
C PRO A 264 -47.06 16.01 -16.09
N ASN A 265 -48.11 15.77 -16.88
CA ASN A 265 -48.95 16.82 -17.44
C ASN A 265 -49.49 17.67 -16.27
N ARG A 266 -49.26 18.99 -16.34
CA ARG A 266 -50.07 19.96 -15.58
C ARG A 266 -51.02 20.68 -16.55
N PRO A 267 -52.23 21.02 -16.09
CA PRO A 267 -53.23 21.74 -16.87
C PRO A 267 -52.80 23.17 -17.21
#